data_AF-A0A974SK66-F1
#
_entry.id   AF-A0A974SK66-F1
#
_cell.length_a   1.000
_cell.length_b   1.000
_cell.length_c   1.000
_cell.angle_alpha   90.00
_cell.angle_beta   90.00
_cell.angle_gamma   90.00
#
_symmetry.space_group_name_H-M   'P 1'
#
loop_
_entity.id
_entity.type
_entity.pdbx_description
1 polymer ?
#
loop_
_entity_poly.entity_id
_entity_poly.type
_entity_poly.pdbx_seq_one_letter_code
_entity_poly.pdbx_strand_id
1 'polypeptide(L)'
;MPKGKRGEGAVSDGLEICVCKLKQADPNPLPLSAPAAGATPLRRLAWLIEDPTDAAVLYRSGITVRIPRPARFAGHKLILAQKRGGDTTRRAKDLVQAGALIAALKAADRFALSDAFEGACAQGVTGRKRPEERSLAELGPTPDDLGA
;
A
#
# COMPACT_ATOMS: atom_id res chain seq x y z
N MET A 1 16.74 -40.45 -14.20
CA MET A 1 16.11 -39.11 -14.24
C MET A 1 16.24 -38.45 -12.87
N PRO A 2 17.33 -37.70 -12.59
CA PRO A 2 17.58 -37.15 -11.27
C PRO A 2 16.77 -35.86 -11.05
N LYS A 3 16.16 -35.75 -9.85
CA LYS A 3 15.43 -34.57 -9.39
C LYS A 3 16.39 -33.42 -9.10
N GLY A 4 16.16 -32.26 -9.74
CA GLY A 4 16.87 -31.02 -9.48
C GLY A 4 16.57 -30.50 -8.07
N LYS A 5 17.63 -30.28 -7.30
CA LYS A 5 17.63 -29.87 -5.90
C LYS A 5 16.91 -28.53 -5.72
N ARG A 6 16.12 -28.43 -4.65
CA ARG A 6 15.67 -27.15 -4.07
C ARG A 6 16.92 -26.36 -3.73
N GLY A 7 17.10 -25.21 -4.37
CA GLY A 7 18.14 -24.25 -4.04
C GLY A 7 17.85 -23.67 -2.67
N GLU A 8 18.43 -24.31 -1.65
CA GLU A 8 18.66 -23.75 -0.34
C GLU A 8 19.70 -22.63 -0.53
N GLY A 9 19.20 -21.42 -0.80
CA GLY A 9 20.02 -20.24 -1.00
C GLY A 9 20.62 -19.83 0.34
N ALA A 10 21.92 -20.01 0.46
CA ALA A 10 22.75 -19.54 1.55
C ALA A 10 22.39 -18.11 1.96
N VAL A 11 22.14 -17.92 3.26
CA VAL A 11 22.18 -16.61 3.91
C VAL A 11 23.60 -16.10 3.74
N SER A 12 23.81 -15.30 2.70
CA SER A 12 25.03 -14.53 2.49
C SER A 12 24.79 -13.16 3.10
N ASP A 13 25.78 -12.64 3.84
CA ASP A 13 25.81 -11.30 4.45
C ASP A 13 25.78 -10.21 3.37
N GLY A 14 24.68 -10.11 2.64
CA GLY A 14 24.44 -9.15 1.60
C GLY A 14 23.66 -7.95 2.14
N LEU A 15 24.03 -6.75 1.68
CA LEU A 15 23.36 -5.51 2.06
C LEU A 15 21.92 -5.50 1.49
N GLU A 16 20.89 -5.52 2.32
CA GLU A 16 19.50 -5.39 1.84
C GLU A 16 19.16 -3.92 1.60
N ILE A 17 18.82 -3.55 0.35
CA ILE A 17 18.45 -2.19 -0.03
C ILE A 17 16.96 -2.16 -0.39
N CYS A 18 16.18 -1.26 0.19
CA CYS A 18 14.77 -1.10 -0.22
C CYS A 18 14.65 -0.23 -1.47
N VAL A 19 14.14 -0.77 -2.58
CA VAL A 19 13.91 0.00 -3.83
C VAL A 19 12.42 0.16 -4.09
N CYS A 20 11.99 1.42 -4.26
CA CYS A 20 10.58 1.75 -4.43
C CYS A 20 10.10 1.66 -5.90
N LYS A 21 10.99 1.79 -6.88
CA LYS A 21 10.64 1.81 -8.32
C LYS A 21 11.01 0.48 -8.97
N LEU A 22 10.15 -0.54 -8.84
CA LEU A 22 10.32 -1.84 -9.50
C LEU A 22 9.04 -2.27 -10.21
N LYS A 23 9.19 -2.82 -11.42
CA LYS A 23 8.11 -3.40 -12.22
C LYS A 23 7.66 -4.73 -11.62
N GLN A 24 6.43 -5.14 -11.91
CA GLN A 24 5.86 -6.36 -11.31
C GLN A 24 6.61 -7.65 -11.70
N ALA A 25 7.24 -7.68 -12.88
CA ALA A 25 8.02 -8.81 -13.36
C ALA A 25 9.43 -8.90 -12.73
N ASP A 26 9.85 -7.88 -11.96
CA ASP A 26 11.21 -7.85 -11.43
C ASP A 26 11.38 -8.92 -10.34
N PRO A 27 12.52 -9.63 -10.31
CA PRO A 27 12.83 -10.62 -9.28
C PRO A 27 12.90 -9.96 -7.89
N ASN A 28 12.59 -10.74 -6.86
CA ASN A 28 12.62 -10.31 -5.47
C ASN A 28 13.45 -11.31 -4.65
N PRO A 29 14.65 -10.92 -4.17
CA PRO A 29 15.28 -9.60 -4.30
C PRO A 29 15.82 -9.33 -5.72
N LEU A 30 15.84 -8.06 -6.16
CA LEU A 30 16.47 -7.67 -7.43
C LEU A 30 18.00 -7.69 -7.24
N PRO A 31 18.76 -8.42 -8.08
CA PRO A 31 20.21 -8.43 -7.99
C PRO A 31 20.78 -7.07 -8.43
N LEU A 32 21.58 -6.44 -7.57
CA LEU A 32 22.33 -5.23 -7.89
C LEU A 32 23.77 -5.59 -8.26
N SER A 33 24.35 -4.88 -9.23
CA SER A 33 25.69 -5.18 -9.74
C SER A 33 26.82 -4.81 -8.76
N ALA A 34 26.56 -3.94 -7.78
CA ALA A 34 27.45 -3.64 -6.64
C ALA A 34 26.71 -2.77 -5.60
N PRO A 35 26.97 -2.90 -4.27
CA PRO A 35 27.66 -4.02 -3.59
C PRO A 35 26.82 -5.31 -3.73
N ALA A 36 27.28 -6.44 -3.17
CA ALA A 36 26.50 -7.70 -3.12
C ALA A 36 25.21 -7.49 -2.29
N ALA A 37 24.22 -6.87 -2.93
CA ALA A 37 23.06 -6.29 -2.30
C ALA A 37 21.81 -6.78 -3.02
N GLY A 38 20.87 -7.30 -2.23
CA GLY A 38 19.54 -7.64 -2.71
C GLY A 38 18.63 -6.44 -2.55
N ALA A 39 17.94 -6.03 -3.62
CA ALA A 39 16.95 -4.98 -3.54
C ALA A 39 15.56 -5.56 -3.23
N THR A 40 15.01 -5.28 -2.04
CA THR A 40 13.64 -5.66 -1.69
C THR A 40 12.65 -4.65 -2.28
N PRO A 41 11.70 -5.08 -3.13
CA PRO A 41 10.78 -4.20 -3.83
C PRO A 41 9.65 -3.73 -2.91
N LEU A 42 9.60 -2.42 -2.64
CA LEU A 42 8.50 -1.77 -1.92
C LEU A 42 7.34 -1.41 -2.87
N ARG A 43 6.79 -2.41 -3.56
CA ARG A 43 5.84 -2.24 -4.68
C ARG A 43 4.59 -1.42 -4.33
N ARG A 44 4.12 -1.49 -3.09
CA ARG A 44 2.93 -0.73 -2.65
C ARG A 44 3.25 0.71 -2.29
N LEU A 45 4.49 0.98 -1.88
CA LEU A 45 4.98 2.31 -1.58
C LEU A 45 5.17 3.10 -2.87
N ALA A 46 5.64 2.46 -3.94
CA ALA A 46 5.80 3.03 -5.28
C ALA A 46 4.58 3.86 -5.72
N TRP A 47 3.39 3.28 -5.58
CA TRP A 47 2.13 3.89 -5.98
C TRP A 47 1.68 5.06 -5.08
N LEU A 48 2.08 5.03 -3.79
CA LEU A 48 1.78 6.12 -2.85
C LEU A 48 2.65 7.35 -3.09
N ILE A 49 3.88 7.15 -3.56
CA ILE A 49 4.86 8.23 -3.76
C ILE A 49 4.85 8.82 -5.18
N GLU A 50 4.12 8.22 -6.13
CA GLU A 50 4.11 8.65 -7.54
C GLU A 50 3.49 10.04 -7.74
N ASP A 51 2.45 10.36 -6.98
CA ASP A 51 1.69 11.60 -7.09
C ASP A 51 1.25 12.04 -5.68
N PRO A 52 2.17 12.62 -4.89
CA PRO A 52 1.86 13.11 -3.55
C PRO A 52 1.14 14.46 -3.62
N THR A 53 0.27 14.72 -2.64
CA THR A 53 -0.39 16.02 -2.47
C THR A 53 0.32 16.83 -1.39
N ASP A 54 0.31 18.14 -1.53
CA ASP A 54 0.82 19.03 -0.51
C ASP A 54 -0.18 19.13 0.66
N ALA A 55 0.36 19.19 1.88
CA ALA A 55 -0.40 19.33 3.12
C ALA A 55 0.38 20.19 4.12
N ALA A 56 -0.31 20.78 5.07
CA ALA A 56 0.31 21.53 6.16
C ALA A 56 0.22 20.75 7.47
N VAL A 57 1.35 20.53 8.13
CA VAL A 57 1.38 20.07 9.52
C VAL A 57 1.29 21.29 10.42
N LEU A 58 0.25 21.32 11.26
CA LEU A 58 0.00 22.37 12.23
C LEU A 58 0.96 22.24 13.43
N TYR A 59 2.23 22.56 13.20
CA TYR A 59 3.26 22.64 14.24
C TYR A 59 3.94 24.01 14.19
N ARG A 60 3.89 24.76 15.29
CA ARG A 60 4.37 26.16 15.38
C ARG A 60 3.79 27.02 14.25
N SER A 61 4.62 27.57 13.37
CA SER A 61 4.22 28.41 12.24
C SER A 61 3.62 27.62 11.07
N GLY A 62 3.54 26.30 11.17
CA GLY A 62 3.13 25.42 10.08
C GLY A 62 4.34 24.93 9.27
N ILE A 63 4.30 23.65 8.89
CA ILE A 63 5.32 23.02 8.04
C ILE A 63 4.60 22.44 6.82
N THR A 64 4.99 22.87 5.63
CA THR A 64 4.51 22.27 4.39
C THR A 64 5.19 20.92 4.17
N VAL A 65 4.40 19.88 3.97
CA VAL A 65 4.86 18.52 3.73
C VAL A 65 4.16 17.93 2.51
N ARG A 66 4.77 16.95 1.88
CA ARG A 66 4.14 16.16 0.81
C ARG A 66 3.70 14.83 1.39
N ILE A 67 2.41 14.54 1.29
CA ILE A 67 1.83 13.28 1.77
C ILE A 67 1.27 12.48 0.59
N PRO A 68 1.19 11.15 0.70
CA PRO A 68 0.42 10.38 -0.27
C PRO A 68 -1.01 10.90 -0.33
N ARG A 69 -1.61 10.91 -1.53
CA ARG A 69 -3.02 11.29 -1.68
C ARG A 69 -3.88 10.48 -0.70
N PRO A 70 -4.76 11.12 0.11
CA PRO A 70 -5.51 10.43 1.15
C PRO A 70 -6.34 9.25 0.61
N ALA A 71 -6.94 9.39 -0.58
CA ALA A 71 -7.69 8.33 -1.24
C ALA A 71 -6.80 7.12 -1.59
N ARG A 72 -5.57 7.36 -2.07
CA ARG A 72 -4.61 6.29 -2.31
C ARG A 72 -4.17 5.63 -1.00
N PHE A 73 -3.93 6.43 0.03
CA PHE A 73 -3.53 5.91 1.33
C PHE A 73 -4.63 5.05 1.99
N ALA A 74 -5.90 5.42 1.84
CA ALA A 74 -7.04 4.60 2.28
C ALA A 74 -7.04 3.23 1.59
N GLY A 75 -6.94 3.19 0.25
CA GLY A 75 -6.83 1.93 -0.50
C GLY A 75 -5.64 1.08 -0.07
N HIS A 76 -4.49 1.71 0.18
CA HIS A 76 -3.31 1.02 0.70
C HIS A 76 -3.58 0.33 2.05
N LYS A 77 -4.30 0.99 2.95
CA LYS A 77 -4.65 0.44 4.27
C LYS A 77 -5.58 -0.76 4.17
N LEU A 78 -6.57 -0.71 3.28
CA LEU A 78 -7.44 -1.86 2.97
C LEU A 78 -6.62 -3.08 2.50
N ILE A 79 -5.68 -2.89 1.58
CA ILE A 79 -4.82 -3.99 1.10
C ILE A 79 -3.97 -4.57 2.24
N LEU A 80 -3.39 -3.72 3.10
CA LEU A 80 -2.55 -4.16 4.20
C LEU A 80 -3.35 -4.97 5.23
N ALA A 81 -4.58 -4.57 5.54
CA ALA A 81 -5.46 -5.29 6.46
C ALA A 81 -5.59 -6.77 6.09
N GLN A 82 -5.71 -7.11 4.81
CA GLN A 82 -5.84 -8.51 4.35
C GLN A 82 -4.53 -9.27 4.27
N LYS A 83 -3.39 -8.57 4.23
CA LYS A 83 -2.07 -9.19 4.11
C LYS A 83 -1.40 -9.47 5.45
N ARG A 84 -1.88 -8.86 6.53
CA ARG A 84 -1.44 -9.16 7.89
C ARG A 84 -2.06 -10.47 8.38
N GLY A 85 -1.63 -11.59 7.79
CA GLY A 85 -2.03 -12.92 8.24
C GLY A 85 -1.56 -13.15 9.68
N GLY A 86 -2.51 -13.24 10.62
CA GLY A 86 -2.26 -13.54 12.04
C GLY A 86 -2.15 -12.33 12.98
N ASP A 87 -1.94 -11.12 12.48
CA ASP A 87 -1.82 -9.90 13.32
C ASP A 87 -3.15 -9.13 13.34
N THR A 88 -4.10 -9.64 14.13
CA THR A 88 -5.47 -9.10 14.24
C THR A 88 -5.51 -7.66 14.73
N THR A 89 -4.60 -7.30 15.64
CA THR A 89 -4.53 -5.95 16.22
C THR A 89 -4.10 -4.92 15.17
N ARG A 90 -3.04 -5.21 14.40
CA ARG A 90 -2.60 -4.27 13.35
C ARG A 90 -3.58 -4.23 12.19
N ARG A 91 -4.22 -5.35 11.85
CA ARG A 91 -5.32 -5.38 10.88
C ARG A 91 -6.46 -4.47 11.30
N ALA A 92 -6.94 -4.57 12.54
CA ALA A 92 -8.02 -3.73 13.05
C ALA A 92 -7.64 -2.24 12.99
N LYS A 93 -6.40 -1.89 13.36
CA LYS A 93 -5.88 -0.52 13.25
C LYS A 93 -5.86 -0.01 11.81
N ASP A 94 -5.45 -0.83 10.85
CA ASP A 94 -5.44 -0.44 9.44
C ASP A 94 -6.87 -0.22 8.91
N LEU A 95 -7.84 -1.06 9.30
CA LEU A 95 -9.25 -0.87 8.94
C LEU A 95 -9.82 0.42 9.54
N VAL A 96 -9.59 0.70 10.83
CA VAL A 96 -10.04 1.95 11.47
C VAL A 96 -9.44 3.16 10.76
N GLN A 97 -8.15 3.14 10.42
CA GLN A 97 -7.50 4.21 9.68
C GLN A 97 -8.07 4.38 8.26
N ALA A 98 -8.34 3.27 7.54
CA ALA A 98 -8.97 3.32 6.23
C ALA A 98 -10.40 3.89 6.31
N GLY A 99 -11.20 3.42 7.26
CA GLY A 99 -12.58 3.88 7.47
C GLY A 99 -12.66 5.37 7.78
N ALA A 100 -11.79 5.86 8.67
CA ALA A 100 -11.73 7.28 9.01
C ALA A 100 -11.39 8.16 7.79
N LEU A 101 -10.45 7.72 6.95
CA LEU A 101 -10.10 8.43 5.72
C LEU A 101 -11.22 8.38 4.68
N ILE A 102 -11.89 7.23 4.53
CA ILE A 102 -13.02 7.09 3.60
C ILE A 102 -14.17 8.00 4.01
N ALA A 103 -14.51 8.05 5.30
CA ALA A 103 -15.55 8.95 5.81
C ALA A 103 -15.19 10.42 5.54
N ALA A 104 -13.98 10.85 5.89
CA ALA A 104 -13.51 12.21 5.64
C ALA A 104 -13.52 12.56 4.13
N LEU A 105 -13.13 11.62 3.27
CA LEU A 105 -13.14 11.80 1.82
C LEU A 105 -14.56 11.86 1.26
N LYS A 106 -15.50 11.04 1.75
CA LYS A 106 -16.90 11.13 1.31
C LYS A 106 -17.50 12.51 1.60
N ALA A 107 -17.16 13.10 2.74
CA ALA A 107 -17.60 14.44 3.10
C ALA A 107 -16.94 15.56 2.28
N ALA A 108 -15.65 15.41 1.92
CA ALA A 108 -14.88 16.45 1.22
C ALA A 108 -14.94 16.35 -0.31
N ASP A 109 -14.82 15.15 -0.86
CA ASP A 109 -14.81 14.84 -2.30
C ASP A 109 -15.10 13.35 -2.54
N ARG A 110 -16.37 13.04 -2.83
CA ARG A 110 -16.85 11.68 -3.10
C ARG A 110 -16.22 11.00 -4.33
N PHE A 111 -15.70 11.78 -5.30
CA PHE A 111 -15.14 11.23 -6.54
C PHE A 111 -13.66 10.87 -6.40
N ALA A 112 -12.96 11.49 -5.44
CA ALA A 112 -11.55 11.17 -5.17
C ALA A 112 -11.30 9.68 -4.84
N LEU A 113 -12.30 8.99 -4.26
CA LEU A 113 -12.22 7.56 -3.94
C LEU A 113 -12.32 6.68 -5.19
N SER A 114 -13.28 6.93 -6.08
CA SER A 114 -13.43 6.17 -7.32
C SER A 114 -12.20 6.30 -8.21
N ASP A 115 -11.69 7.53 -8.37
CA ASP A 115 -10.52 7.80 -9.19
C ASP A 115 -9.27 7.08 -8.65
N ALA A 116 -9.12 7.02 -7.33
CA ALA A 116 -8.00 6.32 -6.70
C ALA A 116 -8.06 4.81 -6.90
N PHE A 117 -9.25 4.21 -6.78
CA PHE A 117 -9.45 2.76 -6.98
C PHE A 117 -9.32 2.36 -8.45
N GLU A 118 -9.82 3.16 -9.38
CA GLU A 118 -9.66 2.94 -10.82
C GLU A 118 -8.20 3.12 -11.26
N GLY A 119 -7.54 4.19 -10.79
CA GLY A 119 -6.14 4.46 -11.07
C GLY A 119 -5.20 3.36 -10.57
N ALA A 120 -5.53 2.70 -9.46
CA ALA A 120 -4.77 1.55 -8.96
C ALA A 120 -4.85 0.34 -9.92
N CYS A 121 -5.97 0.17 -10.62
CA CYS A 121 -6.16 -0.90 -11.60
C CYS A 121 -5.43 -0.59 -12.92
N ALA A 122 -5.44 0.68 -13.35
CA ALA A 122 -4.78 1.12 -14.58
C ALA A 122 -3.25 1.00 -14.52
N GLN A 123 -2.64 1.13 -13.33
CA GLN A 123 -1.19 0.98 -13.11
C GLN A 123 -0.70 -0.49 -13.12
N GLY A 124 -1.55 -1.44 -13.55
CA GLY A 124 -1.17 -2.84 -13.70
C GLY A 124 -0.93 -3.58 -12.38
N VAL A 125 -1.35 -3.02 -11.23
CA VAL A 125 -1.13 -3.65 -9.93
C VAL A 125 -2.13 -4.78 -9.71
N THR A 126 -1.85 -5.92 -10.32
CA THR A 126 -2.71 -7.12 -10.23
C THR A 126 -2.80 -7.62 -8.79
N GLY A 127 -4.00 -8.08 -8.39
CA GLY A 127 -4.24 -8.67 -7.07
C GLY A 127 -4.57 -7.69 -5.93
N ARG A 128 -4.91 -6.43 -6.20
CA ARG A 128 -5.42 -5.46 -5.21
C ARG A 128 -6.94 -5.49 -5.01
N LYS A 129 -7.71 -5.61 -6.10
CA LYS A 129 -9.18 -5.61 -6.09
C LYS A 129 -9.78 -6.53 -5.03
N ARG A 130 -9.38 -7.81 -5.03
CA ARG A 130 -9.93 -8.81 -4.09
C ARG A 130 -9.68 -8.45 -2.61
N PRO A 131 -8.43 -8.13 -2.17
CA PRO A 131 -8.19 -7.60 -0.82
C PRO A 131 -8.95 -6.32 -0.47
N GLU A 132 -9.05 -5.39 -1.41
CA GLU A 132 -9.75 -4.12 -1.22
C GLU A 132 -11.24 -4.34 -0.99
N GLU A 133 -11.90 -5.09 -1.89
CA GLU A 133 -13.32 -5.47 -1.81
C GLU A 133 -13.64 -6.19 -0.50
N ARG A 134 -12.80 -7.14 -0.09
CA ARG A 134 -12.99 -7.87 1.18
C ARG A 134 -12.90 -6.93 2.39
N SER A 135 -11.96 -6.00 2.39
CA SER A 135 -11.82 -5.04 3.50
C SER A 135 -12.94 -4.02 3.54
N LEU A 136 -13.44 -3.59 2.37
CA LEU A 136 -14.62 -2.74 2.28
C LEU A 136 -15.86 -3.44 2.83
N ALA A 137 -16.04 -4.74 2.51
CA ALA A 137 -17.12 -5.53 3.08
C ALA A 137 -17.03 -5.65 4.61
N GLU A 138 -15.81 -5.71 5.17
CA GLU A 138 -15.58 -5.75 6.62
C GLU A 138 -15.83 -4.43 7.33
N LEU A 139 -15.59 -3.30 6.67
CA LEU A 139 -15.87 -1.97 7.23
C LEU A 139 -17.37 -1.71 7.36
N GLY A 140 -18.20 -2.44 6.60
CA GLY A 140 -19.63 -2.16 6.49
C GLY A 140 -19.90 -0.77 5.87
N PRO A 141 -21.17 -0.33 5.84
CA PRO A 141 -21.48 1.06 5.54
C PRO A 141 -20.73 1.97 6.53
N THR A 142 -20.06 2.99 5.99
CA THR A 142 -19.46 4.02 6.84
C THR A 142 -20.57 4.75 7.61
N PRO A 143 -20.31 5.34 8.80
CA PRO A 143 -21.36 5.94 9.63
C PRO A 143 -22.28 6.94 8.91
N ASP A 144 -21.77 7.65 7.89
CA ASP A 144 -22.58 8.57 7.07
C ASP A 144 -23.58 7.86 6.13
N ASP A 145 -23.37 6.58 5.80
CA ASP A 145 -24.31 5.78 5.00
C ASP A 145 -25.53 5.31 5.83
N LEU A 146 -25.55 5.56 7.15
CA LEU A 146 -26.66 5.30 8.06
C LEU A 146 -27.44 6.57 8.46
N GLY A 147 -27.06 7.72 7.89
CA GLY A 147 -27.58 9.04 8.26
C GLY A 147 -28.11 9.86 7.07
N ALA A 148 -28.80 9.21 6.14
CA ALA A 148 -29.59 9.87 5.08
C ALA A 148 -31.08 9.55 5.24
#